data_AF-A0A9D6Y247-F1
#
_entry.id   AF-A0A9D6Y247-F1
#
_cell.length_a   1.000
_cell.length_b   1.000
_cell.length_c   1.000
_cell.angle_alpha   90.00
_cell.angle_beta   90.00
_cell.angle_gamma   90.00
#
_symmetry.space_group_name_H-M   'P 1'
#
loop_
_entity.id
_entity.type
_entity.pdbx_description
1 polymer ?
#
loop_
_entity_poly.entity_id
_entity_poly.type
_entity_poly.pdbx_seq_one_letter_code
_entity_poly.pdbx_strand_id
1 'polypeptide(L)'
;GRLLRACLVHLDRWVTEGVEPPPSRHPRVDDGTAVPPAALRAAFDRIPGARYPRHHALPQRLDFGALPPRGGAPYGSRVSAVNADGNEVAGIVLPELAVPLATHTGWNLRHPDIGGEAQLLVFAGATLPFARTRAEREAAGDPRPSVEERYASREEYLARVRRAAETLVGERWLLEEDVELSVALAARMWDAVC
;
A
#
# COMPACT_ATOMS: atom_id res chain seq x y z
N GLY A 1 7.19 -9.01 11.25
CA GLY A 1 5.95 -8.91 10.44
C GLY A 1 5.73 -10.22 9.71
N ARG A 2 4.47 -10.61 9.49
CA ARG A 2 4.07 -11.92 8.91
C ARG A 2 4.85 -12.30 7.63
N LEU A 3 4.92 -11.38 6.66
CA LEU A 3 5.68 -11.60 5.41
C LEU A 3 7.17 -11.92 5.63
N LEU A 4 7.83 -11.22 6.55
CA LEU A 4 9.27 -11.43 6.79
C LEU A 4 9.55 -12.82 7.36
N ARG A 5 8.60 -13.41 8.10
CA ARG A 5 8.71 -14.79 8.59
C ARG A 5 8.69 -15.77 7.43
N ALA A 6 7.72 -15.64 6.52
CA ALA A 6 7.65 -16.46 5.32
C ALA A 6 8.91 -16.31 4.43
N CYS A 7 9.38 -15.08 4.22
CA CYS A 7 10.62 -14.83 3.47
C CYS A 7 11.86 -15.47 4.13
N LEU A 8 11.94 -15.50 5.46
CA LEU A 8 13.02 -16.15 6.18
C LEU A 8 12.98 -17.67 5.97
N VAL A 9 11.79 -18.29 6.05
CA VAL A 9 11.60 -19.72 5.75
C VAL A 9 11.97 -20.04 4.31
N HIS A 10 11.64 -19.16 3.35
CA HIS A 10 12.07 -19.33 1.97
C HIS A 10 13.58 -19.26 1.79
N LEU A 11 14.24 -18.30 2.45
CA LEU A 11 15.68 -18.20 2.40
C LEU A 11 16.35 -19.47 2.93
N ASP A 12 15.88 -19.98 4.07
CA ASP A 12 16.36 -21.23 4.66
C ASP A 12 16.23 -22.38 3.66
N ARG A 13 15.01 -22.68 3.20
CA ARG A 13 14.74 -23.77 2.24
C ARG A 13 15.50 -23.63 0.93
N TRP A 14 15.72 -22.41 0.46
CA TRP A 14 16.51 -22.18 -0.74
C TRP A 14 17.97 -22.57 -0.53
N VAL A 15 18.55 -22.21 0.62
CA VAL A 15 19.96 -22.49 0.95
C VAL A 15 20.18 -23.94 1.35
N THR A 16 19.25 -24.55 2.11
CA THR A 16 19.42 -25.88 2.70
C THR A 16 18.90 -27.00 1.80
N GLU A 17 17.79 -26.77 1.09
CA GLU A 17 17.08 -27.78 0.31
C GLU A 17 17.09 -27.49 -1.21
N GLY A 18 17.57 -26.31 -1.63
CA GLY A 18 17.56 -25.89 -3.03
C GLY A 18 16.16 -25.53 -3.56
N VAL A 19 15.17 -25.33 -2.68
CA VAL A 19 13.79 -25.00 -3.06
C VAL A 19 13.68 -23.50 -3.35
N GLU A 20 13.40 -23.14 -4.62
CA GLU A 20 13.31 -21.73 -5.01
C GLU A 20 12.15 -20.98 -4.29
N PRO A 21 12.39 -19.73 -3.87
CA PRO A 21 11.36 -18.86 -3.32
C PRO A 21 10.30 -18.53 -4.39
N PRO A 22 9.10 -18.07 -3.99
CA PRO A 22 8.14 -17.51 -4.94
C PRO A 22 8.75 -16.36 -5.76
N PRO A 23 8.35 -16.20 -7.04
CA PRO A 23 8.85 -15.13 -7.90
C PRO A 23 8.49 -13.75 -7.35
N SER A 24 9.37 -12.78 -7.55
CA SER A 24 9.13 -11.40 -7.10
C SER A 24 7.86 -10.80 -7.70
N ARG A 25 7.10 -10.05 -6.89
CA ARG A 25 5.88 -9.33 -7.29
C ARG A 25 6.02 -7.80 -7.30
N HIS A 26 7.25 -7.28 -7.42
CA HIS A 26 7.44 -5.82 -7.48
C HIS A 26 6.70 -5.22 -8.69
N PRO A 27 6.26 -3.96 -8.62
CA PRO A 27 5.63 -3.28 -9.75
C PRO A 27 6.53 -3.30 -11.00
N ARG A 28 5.97 -3.59 -12.17
CA ARG A 28 6.71 -3.69 -13.43
C ARG A 28 6.14 -2.80 -14.53
N VAL A 29 7.02 -2.37 -15.44
CA VAL A 29 6.62 -1.47 -16.54
C VAL A 29 5.87 -2.23 -17.63
N ASP A 30 6.25 -3.49 -17.87
CA ASP A 30 5.71 -4.33 -18.94
C ASP A 30 4.28 -4.82 -18.66
N ASP A 31 3.90 -5.00 -17.39
CA ASP A 31 2.52 -5.31 -16.98
C ASP A 31 1.70 -4.08 -16.57
N GLY A 32 2.28 -2.87 -16.69
CA GLY A 32 1.61 -1.60 -16.39
C GLY A 32 1.43 -1.30 -14.90
N THR A 33 1.94 -2.13 -14.00
CA THR A 33 1.81 -1.90 -12.54
C THR A 33 2.82 -0.89 -12.00
N ALA A 34 3.90 -0.59 -12.72
CA ALA A 34 4.86 0.48 -12.40
C ALA A 34 4.59 1.76 -13.19
N VAL A 35 3.97 2.74 -12.52
CA VAL A 35 3.57 4.01 -13.14
C VAL A 35 4.43 5.18 -12.65
N PRO A 36 4.53 6.29 -13.41
CA PRO A 36 5.12 7.51 -12.90
C PRO A 36 4.27 8.05 -11.73
N PRO A 37 4.86 8.63 -10.67
CA PRO A 37 4.11 9.19 -9.55
C PRO A 37 2.98 10.13 -10.00
N ALA A 38 3.26 11.03 -10.95
CA ALA A 38 2.28 11.98 -11.47
C ALA A 38 0.98 11.34 -11.99
N ALA A 39 1.00 10.08 -12.43
CA ALA A 39 -0.19 9.35 -12.85
C ALA A 39 -1.19 9.10 -11.70
N LEU A 40 -0.71 9.04 -10.47
CA LEU A 40 -1.54 8.80 -9.28
C LEU A 40 -2.31 10.05 -8.83
N ARG A 41 -1.92 11.24 -9.29
CA ARG A 41 -2.52 12.53 -8.90
C ARG A 41 -4.03 12.52 -9.06
N ALA A 42 -4.54 12.09 -10.21
CA ALA A 42 -5.98 12.08 -10.49
C ALA A 42 -6.77 11.13 -9.57
N ALA A 43 -6.14 10.04 -9.10
CA ALA A 43 -6.77 9.13 -8.17
C ALA A 43 -6.89 9.77 -6.77
N PHE A 44 -5.77 10.27 -6.23
CA PHE A 44 -5.74 10.81 -4.87
C PHE A 44 -6.35 12.21 -4.72
N ASP A 45 -6.42 13.00 -5.79
CA ASP A 45 -7.11 14.31 -5.76
C ASP A 45 -8.62 14.17 -5.50
N ARG A 46 -9.19 12.98 -5.77
CA ARG A 46 -10.60 12.69 -5.49
C ARG A 46 -10.83 12.09 -4.10
N ILE A 47 -9.79 11.64 -3.40
CA ILE A 47 -9.92 11.02 -2.08
C ILE A 47 -9.78 12.11 -1.01
N PRO A 48 -10.83 12.37 -0.21
CA PRO A 48 -10.76 13.37 0.86
C PRO A 48 -9.60 13.08 1.83
N GLY A 49 -8.82 14.11 2.14
CA GLY A 49 -7.71 14.00 3.09
C GLY A 49 -6.44 13.29 2.60
N ALA A 50 -6.41 12.76 1.37
CA ALA A 50 -5.26 12.00 0.85
C ALA A 50 -3.95 12.80 0.72
N ARG A 51 -4.03 14.14 0.68
CA ARG A 51 -2.89 15.07 0.71
C ARG A 51 -1.74 14.60 -0.19
N TYR A 52 -2.04 14.33 -1.46
CA TYR A 52 -1.07 13.78 -2.39
C TYR A 52 0.16 14.72 -2.53
N PRO A 53 1.41 14.23 -2.37
CA PRO A 53 2.61 15.06 -2.46
C PRO A 53 2.75 15.65 -3.86
N ARG A 54 3.01 16.95 -3.97
CA ARG A 54 3.19 17.63 -5.27
C ARG A 54 4.64 17.70 -5.71
N HIS A 55 5.57 17.46 -4.79
CA HIS A 55 7.00 17.44 -5.04
C HIS A 55 7.51 16.01 -4.91
N HIS A 56 7.79 15.38 -6.05
CA HIS A 56 8.43 14.08 -6.10
C HIS A 56 9.92 14.25 -6.38
N ALA A 57 10.75 13.41 -5.75
CA ALA A 57 12.14 13.29 -6.16
C ALA A 57 12.17 12.80 -7.62
N LEU A 58 12.91 13.53 -8.45
CA LEU A 58 13.21 13.18 -9.83
C LEU A 58 14.71 12.93 -9.93
N PRO A 59 15.18 11.69 -9.65
CA PRO A 59 16.59 11.36 -9.73
C PRO A 59 17.15 11.66 -11.13
N GLN A 60 18.29 12.32 -11.14
CA GLN A 60 19.01 12.71 -12.34
C GLN A 60 20.30 11.92 -12.46
N ARG A 61 20.70 11.62 -13.70
CA ARG A 61 22.05 11.13 -13.95
C ARG A 61 23.05 12.21 -13.54
N LEU A 62 24.19 11.83 -13.01
CA LEU A 62 25.26 12.76 -12.65
C LEU A 62 26.49 12.48 -13.52
N ASP A 63 27.03 13.52 -14.12
CA ASP A 63 28.33 13.53 -14.79
C ASP A 63 29.42 13.96 -13.81
N PHE A 64 30.26 13.00 -13.42
CA PHE A 64 31.35 13.19 -12.47
C PHE A 64 32.66 13.69 -13.11
N GLY A 65 32.63 14.12 -14.39
CA GLY A 65 33.77 14.75 -15.06
C GLY A 65 34.10 16.17 -14.56
N ALA A 66 33.35 16.71 -13.61
CA ALA A 66 33.60 18.00 -12.95
C ALA A 66 33.18 17.97 -11.47
N LEU A 67 33.67 18.94 -10.68
CA LEU A 67 33.29 19.14 -9.27
C LEU A 67 32.70 20.56 -9.08
N PRO A 68 31.41 20.71 -8.71
CA PRO A 68 30.45 19.64 -8.45
C PRO A 68 30.02 18.88 -9.72
N PRO A 69 29.52 17.63 -9.60
CA PRO A 69 29.02 16.86 -10.74
C PRO A 69 27.94 17.62 -11.51
N ARG A 70 27.94 17.50 -12.85
CA ARG A 70 26.90 18.13 -13.68
C ARG A 70 25.65 17.26 -13.71
N GLY A 71 24.48 17.88 -13.60
CA GLY A 71 23.20 17.20 -13.74
C GLY A 71 22.94 16.80 -15.20
N GLY A 72 22.58 15.54 -15.41
CA GLY A 72 22.14 14.98 -16.68
C GLY A 72 20.63 14.74 -16.73
N ALA A 73 20.18 14.00 -17.75
CA ALA A 73 18.76 13.69 -17.92
C ALA A 73 18.18 12.93 -16.71
N PRO A 74 16.94 13.23 -16.30
CA PRO A 74 16.24 12.43 -15.31
C PRO A 74 15.99 11.02 -15.84
N TYR A 75 16.19 10.01 -15.00
CA TYR A 75 15.84 8.61 -15.33
C TYR A 75 14.49 8.18 -14.76
N GLY A 76 13.83 9.09 -14.03
CA GLY A 76 12.45 8.96 -13.56
C GLY A 76 12.30 8.03 -12.36
N SER A 77 11.27 8.30 -11.56
CA SER A 77 10.84 7.42 -10.46
C SER A 77 9.61 6.64 -10.92
N ARG A 78 9.48 5.39 -10.48
CA ARG A 78 8.30 4.55 -10.68
C ARG A 78 7.75 4.13 -9.33
N VAL A 79 6.43 4.04 -9.24
CA VAL A 79 5.69 3.61 -8.04
C VAL A 79 4.62 2.60 -8.47
N SER A 80 4.08 1.86 -7.50
CA SER A 80 2.97 0.95 -7.75
C SER A 80 1.74 1.72 -8.23
N ALA A 81 1.05 1.18 -9.23
CA ALA A 81 -0.29 1.61 -9.58
C ALA A 81 -1.24 1.31 -8.42
N VAL A 82 -2.37 2.03 -8.38
CA VAL A 82 -3.37 1.89 -7.32
C VAL A 82 -4.73 1.54 -7.88
N ASN A 83 -5.54 0.83 -7.10
CA ASN A 83 -6.93 0.55 -7.43
C ASN A 83 -7.83 1.78 -7.17
N ALA A 84 -9.15 1.61 -7.34
CA ALA A 84 -10.12 2.68 -7.11
C ALA A 84 -10.13 3.19 -5.65
N ASP A 85 -9.65 2.39 -4.71
CA ASP A 85 -9.51 2.75 -3.30
C ASP A 85 -8.19 3.46 -2.99
N GLY A 86 -7.31 3.65 -3.97
CA GLY A 86 -5.98 4.22 -3.72
C GLY A 86 -5.00 3.25 -3.05
N ASN A 87 -5.31 1.95 -3.00
CA ASN A 87 -4.41 0.92 -2.49
C ASN A 87 -3.59 0.31 -3.63
N GLU A 88 -2.32 -0.02 -3.36
CA GLU A 88 -1.39 -0.57 -4.35
C GLU A 88 -1.88 -1.91 -4.94
N VAL A 89 -1.73 -2.10 -6.26
CA VAL A 89 -2.15 -3.34 -6.96
C VAL A 89 -1.02 -4.32 -7.22
N ALA A 90 0.22 -3.87 -7.12
CA ALA A 90 1.42 -4.71 -7.21
C ALA A 90 2.13 -4.79 -5.85
N GLY A 91 3.09 -5.71 -5.77
CA GLY A 91 3.67 -6.17 -4.52
C GLY A 91 2.96 -7.40 -3.99
N ILE A 92 3.25 -7.73 -2.74
CA ILE A 92 2.52 -8.76 -2.00
C ILE A 92 1.34 -8.08 -1.34
N VAL A 93 0.16 -8.18 -1.96
CA VAL A 93 -1.07 -7.55 -1.49
C VAL A 93 -1.55 -8.26 -0.22
N LEU A 94 -1.26 -7.64 0.92
CA LEU A 94 -1.65 -8.15 2.24
C LEU A 94 -3.17 -8.16 2.44
N PRO A 95 -3.70 -8.94 3.41
CA PRO A 95 -5.13 -8.99 3.68
C PRO A 95 -5.74 -7.61 3.96
N GLU A 96 -5.01 -6.69 4.59
CA GLU A 96 -5.45 -5.32 4.86
C GLU A 96 -5.62 -4.46 3.58
N LEU A 97 -4.94 -4.82 2.49
CA LEU A 97 -5.07 -4.17 1.19
C LEU A 97 -6.09 -4.87 0.29
N ALA A 98 -6.14 -6.21 0.36
CA ALA A 98 -7.08 -7.04 -0.42
C ALA A 98 -8.52 -6.91 0.07
N VAL A 99 -8.72 -6.73 1.38
CA VAL A 99 -10.01 -6.55 2.05
C VAL A 99 -9.95 -5.25 2.87
N PRO A 100 -9.94 -4.08 2.20
CA PRO A 100 -9.58 -2.84 2.86
C PRO A 100 -10.73 -2.25 3.69
N LEU A 101 -10.36 -1.59 4.78
CA LEU A 101 -11.20 -0.62 5.53
C LEU A 101 -10.70 0.82 5.37
N ALA A 102 -9.58 1.00 4.68
CA ALA A 102 -8.91 2.27 4.51
C ALA A 102 -8.07 2.28 3.23
N THR A 103 -7.70 3.48 2.80
CA THR A 103 -6.57 3.68 1.89
C THR A 103 -5.29 3.76 2.69
N HIS A 104 -4.27 2.99 2.31
CA HIS A 104 -2.95 3.02 2.91
C HIS A 104 -1.96 3.63 1.92
N THR A 105 -1.28 4.70 2.36
CA THR A 105 -0.35 5.44 1.51
C THR A 105 1.05 5.46 2.13
N GLY A 106 2.07 5.41 1.28
CA GLY A 106 3.48 5.50 1.69
C GLY A 106 3.95 6.93 2.02
N TRP A 107 3.03 7.89 2.14
CA TRP A 107 3.34 9.27 2.47
C TRP A 107 2.40 9.82 3.53
N ASN A 108 2.87 10.87 4.19
CA ASN A 108 2.05 11.81 4.93
C ASN A 108 2.71 13.18 4.77
N LEU A 109 1.92 14.25 4.76
CA LEU A 109 2.48 15.60 4.72
C LEU A 109 2.66 16.13 6.15
N ARG A 110 3.61 17.05 6.34
CA ARG A 110 3.85 17.66 7.65
C ARG A 110 2.61 18.42 8.13
N HIS A 111 2.35 18.35 9.44
CA HIS A 111 1.28 19.16 10.05
C HIS A 111 1.64 20.66 9.98
N PRO A 112 0.68 21.57 9.77
CA PRO A 112 0.94 23.01 9.72
C PRO A 112 1.71 23.54 10.94
N ASP A 113 1.41 23.03 12.13
CA ASP A 113 2.04 23.45 13.40
C ASP A 113 3.55 23.16 13.49
N ILE A 114 4.08 22.26 12.65
CA ILE A 114 5.52 21.94 12.61
C ILE A 114 6.22 22.53 11.38
N GLY A 115 5.53 23.39 10.62
CA GLY A 115 6.03 24.06 9.41
C GLY A 115 6.27 23.13 8.22
N GLY A 116 6.32 23.71 7.02
CA GLY A 116 6.63 22.98 5.78
C GLY A 116 5.51 22.02 5.36
N GLU A 117 4.24 22.44 5.44
CA GLU A 117 3.04 21.62 5.18
C GLU A 117 3.01 20.89 3.83
N ALA A 118 3.74 21.38 2.82
CA ALA A 118 3.85 20.73 1.51
C ALA A 118 4.95 19.65 1.44
N GLN A 119 5.76 19.51 2.49
CA GLN A 119 6.84 18.53 2.59
C GLN A 119 6.33 17.21 3.18
N LEU A 120 7.00 16.13 2.79
CA LEU A 120 6.78 14.81 3.35
C LEU A 120 7.20 14.77 4.82
N LEU A 121 6.36 14.14 5.65
CA LEU A 121 6.76 13.61 6.94
C LEU A 121 7.51 12.30 6.68
N VAL A 122 8.84 12.36 6.78
CA VAL A 122 9.73 11.26 6.39
C VAL A 122 9.42 9.99 7.20
N PHE A 123 9.33 8.85 6.50
CA PHE A 123 9.00 7.52 7.03
C PHE A 123 7.63 7.38 7.69
N ALA A 124 6.75 8.38 7.56
CA ALA A 124 5.37 8.28 8.01
C ALA A 124 4.44 8.08 6.81
N GLY A 125 3.80 6.91 6.73
CA GLY A 125 2.65 6.70 5.87
C GLY A 125 1.36 7.25 6.48
N ALA A 126 0.26 7.17 5.72
CA ALA A 126 -1.06 7.52 6.21
C ALA A 126 -2.05 6.37 5.98
N THR A 127 -2.93 6.20 6.96
CA THR A 127 -4.14 5.36 6.87
C THR A 127 -5.33 6.31 6.80
N LEU A 128 -6.08 6.27 5.71
CA LEU A 128 -7.28 7.07 5.50
C LEU A 128 -8.50 6.16 5.53
N PRO A 129 -9.21 6.05 6.68
CA PRO A 129 -10.39 5.22 6.79
C PRO A 129 -11.41 5.53 5.68
N PHE A 130 -12.13 4.49 5.25
CA PHE A 130 -13.36 4.70 4.48
C PHE A 130 -14.42 5.30 5.39
N ALA A 131 -15.38 6.01 4.80
CA ALA A 131 -16.57 6.42 5.53
C ALA A 131 -17.27 5.18 6.10
N ARG A 132 -17.86 5.27 7.30
CA ARG A 132 -18.55 4.12 7.89
C ARG A 132 -19.86 3.87 7.18
N THR A 133 -20.57 4.95 6.88
CA THR A 133 -21.87 4.92 6.22
C THR A 133 -21.85 5.58 4.84
N ARG A 134 -22.82 5.23 4.00
CA ARG A 134 -23.11 5.88 2.72
C ARG A 134 -23.40 7.37 2.89
N ALA A 135 -24.12 7.74 3.95
CA ALA A 135 -24.42 9.13 4.25
C ALA A 135 -23.14 9.93 4.57
N GLU A 136 -22.25 9.36 5.40
CA GLU A 136 -20.94 9.97 5.67
C GLU A 136 -20.09 10.11 4.39
N ARG A 137 -20.07 9.07 3.55
CA ARG A 137 -19.38 9.07 2.26
C ARG A 137 -19.87 10.20 1.35
N GLU A 138 -21.18 10.30 1.16
CA GLU A 138 -21.81 11.31 0.30
C GLU A 138 -21.57 12.72 0.82
N ALA A 139 -21.67 12.94 2.14
CA ALA A 139 -21.39 14.23 2.76
C ALA A 139 -19.92 14.65 2.58
N ALA A 140 -18.98 13.71 2.62
CA ALA A 140 -17.56 13.97 2.40
C ALA A 140 -17.17 14.05 0.91
N GLY A 141 -18.07 13.69 -0.01
CA GLY A 141 -17.76 13.56 -1.44
C GLY A 141 -16.73 12.47 -1.74
N ASP A 142 -16.65 11.44 -0.89
CA ASP A 142 -15.66 10.36 -1.03
C ASP A 142 -16.09 9.39 -2.14
N PRO A 143 -15.26 9.14 -3.17
CA PRO A 143 -15.60 8.22 -4.25
C PRO A 143 -15.52 6.75 -3.82
N ARG A 144 -14.88 6.45 -2.69
CA ARG A 144 -14.67 5.09 -2.20
C ARG A 144 -15.96 4.59 -1.53
N PRO A 145 -16.46 3.38 -1.85
CA PRO A 145 -17.57 2.79 -1.10
C PRO A 145 -17.30 2.78 0.41
N SER A 146 -18.34 3.07 1.20
CA SER A 146 -18.26 3.06 2.66
C SER A 146 -18.10 1.64 3.19
N VAL A 147 -17.80 1.50 4.49
CA VAL A 147 -17.70 0.18 5.13
C VAL A 147 -19.03 -0.58 5.05
N GLU A 148 -20.16 0.06 5.36
CA GLU A 148 -21.49 -0.57 5.29
C GLU A 148 -21.89 -1.02 3.88
N GLU A 149 -21.37 -0.35 2.84
CA GLU A 149 -21.62 -0.72 1.44
C GLU A 149 -20.76 -1.91 0.99
N ARG A 150 -19.62 -2.16 1.66
CA ARG A 150 -18.66 -3.21 1.29
C ARG A 150 -18.90 -4.54 1.98
N TYR A 151 -19.28 -4.47 3.26
CA TYR A 151 -19.35 -5.61 4.16
C TYR A 151 -20.69 -5.62 4.88
N ALA A 152 -21.42 -6.71 4.75
CA ALA A 152 -22.72 -6.90 5.40
C ALA A 152 -22.57 -7.05 6.93
N SER A 153 -21.45 -7.56 7.40
CA SER A 153 -21.14 -7.65 8.83
C SER A 153 -19.64 -7.76 9.11
N ARG A 154 -19.27 -7.62 10.39
CA ARG A 154 -17.90 -7.83 10.88
C ARG A 154 -17.44 -9.27 10.61
N GLU A 155 -18.32 -10.25 10.80
CA GLU A 155 -18.03 -11.67 10.57
C GLU A 155 -17.74 -11.93 9.09
N GLU A 156 -18.51 -11.31 8.20
CA GLU A 156 -18.28 -11.42 6.76
C GLU A 156 -16.93 -10.81 6.35
N TYR A 157 -16.62 -9.62 6.87
CA TYR A 157 -15.32 -8.98 6.67
C TYR A 157 -14.17 -9.87 7.13
N LEU A 158 -14.24 -10.41 8.35
CA LEU A 158 -13.18 -11.28 8.89
C LEU A 158 -13.06 -12.60 8.12
N ALA A 159 -14.17 -13.15 7.62
CA ALA A 159 -14.13 -14.32 6.74
C ALA A 159 -13.44 -14.02 5.40
N ARG A 160 -13.67 -12.85 4.80
CA ARG A 160 -12.96 -12.41 3.59
C ARG A 160 -11.47 -12.22 3.85
N VAL A 161 -11.10 -11.61 4.99
CA VAL A 161 -9.70 -11.44 5.41
C VAL A 161 -9.00 -12.80 5.55
N ARG A 162 -9.65 -13.76 6.20
CA ARG A 162 -9.13 -15.12 6.35
C ARG A 162 -8.84 -15.75 4.98
N ARG A 163 -9.79 -15.71 4.05
CA ARG A 163 -9.61 -16.23 2.68
C ARG A 163 -8.44 -15.56 1.95
N ALA A 164 -8.27 -14.24 2.12
CA ALA A 164 -7.13 -13.53 1.55
C ALA A 164 -5.80 -13.99 2.15
N ALA A 165 -5.76 -14.24 3.47
CA ALA A 165 -4.57 -14.79 4.13
C ALA A 165 -4.28 -16.23 3.67
N GLU A 166 -5.29 -17.11 3.62
CA GLU A 166 -5.17 -18.49 3.11
C GLU A 166 -4.68 -18.52 1.65
N THR A 167 -5.13 -17.58 0.82
CA THR A 167 -4.63 -17.42 -0.55
C THR A 167 -3.13 -17.15 -0.55
N LEU A 168 -2.65 -16.23 0.30
CA LEU A 168 -1.22 -15.95 0.43
C LEU A 168 -0.44 -17.13 1.01
N VAL A 169 -1.04 -17.98 1.85
CA VAL A 169 -0.42 -19.23 2.28
C VAL A 169 -0.24 -20.19 1.10
N GLY A 170 -1.28 -20.37 0.27
CA GLY A 170 -1.20 -21.17 -0.95
C GLY A 170 -0.13 -20.66 -1.94
N GLU A 171 0.07 -19.34 -1.98
CA GLU A 171 1.13 -18.69 -2.77
C GLU A 171 2.50 -18.66 -2.07
N ARG A 172 2.59 -19.21 -0.86
CA ARG A 172 3.75 -19.24 0.05
C ARG A 172 4.17 -17.88 0.62
N TRP A 173 3.43 -16.81 0.40
CA TRP A 173 3.74 -15.48 0.95
C TRP A 173 3.40 -15.30 2.44
N LEU A 174 2.57 -16.18 3.00
CA LEU A 174 2.29 -16.28 4.43
C LEU A 174 2.52 -17.71 4.92
N LEU A 175 2.80 -17.85 6.21
CA LEU A 175 2.77 -19.14 6.89
C LEU A 175 1.34 -19.43 7.38
N GLU A 176 0.97 -20.70 7.48
CA GLU A 176 -0.35 -21.13 8.00
C GLU A 176 -0.63 -20.51 9.38
N GLU A 177 0.38 -20.51 10.25
CA GLU A 177 0.32 -19.91 11.59
C GLU A 177 0.07 -18.39 11.60
N ASP A 178 0.30 -17.68 10.49
CA ASP A 178 0.09 -16.25 10.36
C ASP A 178 -1.36 -15.89 9.94
N VAL A 179 -2.20 -16.88 9.62
CA VAL A 179 -3.61 -16.66 9.24
C VAL A 179 -4.41 -16.06 10.40
N GLU A 180 -4.34 -16.65 11.59
CA GLU A 180 -5.06 -16.14 12.77
C GLU A 180 -4.56 -14.76 13.20
N LEU A 181 -3.24 -14.52 13.12
CA LEU A 181 -2.68 -13.20 13.37
C LEU A 181 -3.25 -12.17 12.39
N SER A 182 -3.53 -12.56 11.15
CA SER A 182 -4.12 -11.68 10.16
C SER A 182 -5.57 -11.33 10.44
N VAL A 183 -6.35 -12.31 10.85
CA VAL A 183 -7.73 -12.07 11.30
C VAL A 183 -7.74 -11.18 12.54
N ALA A 184 -6.85 -11.41 13.51
CA ALA A 184 -6.76 -10.61 14.72
C ALA A 184 -6.37 -9.14 14.46
N LEU A 185 -5.43 -8.88 13.56
CA LEU A 185 -5.05 -7.52 13.17
C LEU A 185 -6.20 -6.81 12.43
N ALA A 186 -6.89 -7.51 11.54
CA ALA A 186 -8.05 -6.98 10.84
C ALA A 186 -9.22 -6.68 11.79
N ALA A 187 -9.45 -7.53 12.79
CA ALA A 187 -10.44 -7.30 13.84
C ALA A 187 -10.16 -6.01 14.62
N ARG A 188 -8.90 -5.80 15.01
CA ARG A 188 -8.49 -4.56 15.68
C ARG A 188 -8.68 -3.32 14.80
N MET A 189 -8.42 -3.45 13.50
CA MET A 189 -8.67 -2.34 12.56
C MET A 189 -10.16 -2.05 12.44
N TRP A 190 -11.00 -3.08 12.30
CA TRP A 190 -12.46 -2.94 12.29
C TRP A 190 -12.94 -2.18 13.52
N ASP A 191 -12.55 -2.63 14.71
CA ASP A 191 -12.99 -2.05 15.99
C ASP A 191 -12.48 -0.60 16.19
N ALA A 192 -11.46 -0.18 15.44
CA ALA A 192 -10.92 1.18 15.50
C ALA A 192 -11.60 2.16 14.52
N VAL A 193 -12.23 1.66 13.45
CA VAL A 193 -12.76 2.51 12.36
C VAL A 193 -14.26 2.37 12.12
N CYS A 194 -14.93 1.36 12.69
CA CYS A 194 -16.36 1.11 12.56
C CYS A 194 -17.07 1.40 13.89
#